data_AF-A0A8I1R4P7-F1
#
_entry.id   AF-A0A8I1R4P7-F1
#
_cell.length_a   1.000
_cell.length_b   1.000
_cell.length_c   1.000
_cell.angle_alpha   90.00
_cell.angle_beta   90.00
_cell.angle_gamma   90.00
#
_symmetry.space_group_name_H-M   'P 1'
#
loop_
_entity.id
_entity.type
_entity.pdbx_description
1 polymer ?
#
loop_
_entity_poly.entity_id
_entity_poly.type
_entity_poly.pdbx_seq_one_letter_code
_entity_poly.pdbx_strand_id
1 'polypeptide(L)'
;MTAILDRRITPFRDDLAAGHLRGQVKAPAFADPQPMRVVTPAAALRREPRPDAALDTEALAGELVQVYERFEGWAWGQLAGDGYVGYLPDDCLRPDQPAPTHRVSALRTFVYPGPSIKLPPLAALSLNAGVAVVEHKDDFAVLADGGHVFLRHLAPPDRFEPDSVAVAERFLGVPYLWGGKTSLGLDCSGLTQLALAAAGIASPRDSDMLEATLGTAVPFDDSLSGLRRGDLVFWKGHVGILTDPDTLLHANGYTMTVFSEPLRAARERILAKSFGAITSIKRLA
;
A
#
# COMPACT_ATOMS: atom_id res chain seq x y z
N MET A 1 23.21 -22.26 -6.90
CA MET A 1 21.86 -21.89 -7.37
C MET A 1 21.81 -20.38 -7.39
N THR A 2 21.76 -19.74 -8.55
CA THR A 2 21.45 -18.31 -8.65
C THR A 2 20.03 -18.13 -8.13
N ALA A 3 19.86 -17.36 -7.04
CA ALA A 3 18.54 -17.03 -6.56
C ALA A 3 17.75 -16.36 -7.70
N ILE A 4 16.54 -16.85 -7.98
CA ILE A 4 15.65 -16.20 -8.94
C ILE A 4 15.26 -14.87 -8.30
N LEU A 5 15.73 -13.76 -8.87
CA LEU A 5 15.42 -12.42 -8.37
C LEU A 5 13.96 -12.09 -8.71
N ASP A 6 13.22 -11.64 -7.70
CA ASP A 6 11.84 -11.22 -7.87
C ASP A 6 11.78 -9.85 -8.57
N ARG A 7 11.30 -9.82 -9.80
CA ARG A 7 11.16 -8.60 -10.63
C ARG A 7 10.22 -7.57 -10.02
N ARG A 8 9.33 -7.97 -9.10
CA ARG A 8 8.44 -7.03 -8.39
C ARG A 8 9.19 -6.09 -7.46
N ILE A 9 10.34 -6.53 -6.93
CA ILE A 9 11.14 -5.74 -5.96
C ILE A 9 12.60 -5.55 -6.36
N THR A 10 12.98 -6.11 -7.50
CA THR A 10 14.33 -5.98 -8.04
C THR A 10 14.22 -5.22 -9.37
N PRO A 11 14.70 -3.97 -9.47
CA PRO A 11 14.51 -3.14 -10.64
C PRO A 11 15.39 -3.58 -11.81
N PHE A 12 14.95 -4.61 -12.53
CA PHE A 12 15.57 -5.07 -13.77
C PHE A 12 14.53 -5.58 -14.78
N ARG A 13 14.80 -5.30 -16.05
CA ARG A 13 14.14 -5.82 -17.25
C ARG A 13 15.19 -6.47 -18.15
N ASP A 14 14.78 -6.97 -19.30
CA ASP A 14 15.69 -7.62 -20.25
C ASP A 14 16.64 -6.63 -20.94
N ASP A 15 16.28 -5.33 -20.96
CA ASP A 15 16.99 -4.24 -21.62
C ASP A 15 17.70 -3.27 -20.64
N LEU A 16 17.15 -3.09 -19.44
CA LEU A 16 17.60 -2.10 -18.45
C LEU A 16 17.61 -2.67 -17.03
N ALA A 17 18.61 -2.32 -16.23
CA ALA A 17 18.63 -2.59 -14.79
C ALA A 17 19.07 -1.36 -13.99
N ALA A 18 18.73 -1.32 -12.70
CA ALA A 18 19.27 -0.29 -11.80
C ALA A 18 20.79 -0.41 -11.66
N GLY A 19 21.49 0.73 -11.57
CA GLY A 19 22.94 0.82 -11.52
C GLY A 19 23.60 -0.03 -10.42
N HIS A 20 22.95 -0.13 -9.26
CA HIS A 20 23.44 -0.93 -8.13
C HIS A 20 23.40 -2.46 -8.39
N LEU A 21 22.70 -2.92 -9.42
CA LEU A 21 22.63 -4.33 -9.82
C LEU A 21 23.75 -4.73 -10.82
N ARG A 22 24.66 -3.82 -11.15
CA ARG A 22 25.78 -4.10 -12.05
C ARG A 22 26.61 -5.28 -11.54
N GLY A 23 26.78 -6.29 -12.37
CA GLY A 23 27.47 -7.54 -12.02
C GLY A 23 26.61 -8.56 -11.27
N GLN A 24 25.39 -8.20 -10.85
CA GLN A 24 24.42 -9.11 -10.23
C GLN A 24 23.40 -9.65 -11.24
N VAL A 25 23.04 -8.83 -12.24
CA VAL A 25 22.11 -9.19 -13.32
C VAL A 25 22.72 -8.95 -14.69
N LYS A 26 22.19 -9.65 -15.69
CA LYS A 26 22.52 -9.42 -17.10
C LYS A 26 21.50 -8.46 -17.70
N ALA A 27 21.94 -7.25 -18.02
CA ALA A 27 21.17 -6.25 -18.77
C ALA A 27 22.10 -5.50 -19.75
N PRO A 28 21.64 -5.14 -20.96
CA PRO A 28 22.37 -4.29 -21.89
C PRO A 28 22.71 -2.90 -21.34
N ALA A 29 21.80 -2.30 -20.58
CA ALA A 29 21.97 -0.97 -19.99
C ALA A 29 21.74 -0.96 -18.48
N PHE A 30 22.33 0.04 -17.83
CA PHE A 30 22.16 0.30 -16.40
C PHE A 30 21.94 1.78 -16.15
N ALA A 31 20.99 2.13 -15.28
CA ALA A 31 20.66 3.52 -14.95
C ALA A 31 20.75 3.78 -13.45
N ASP A 32 21.31 4.93 -13.08
CA ASP A 32 21.28 5.42 -11.70
C ASP A 32 19.90 6.01 -11.38
N PRO A 33 19.38 5.82 -10.15
CA PRO A 33 18.05 6.27 -9.79
C PRO A 33 17.96 7.81 -9.73
N GLN A 34 16.88 8.35 -10.28
CA GLN A 34 16.47 9.74 -10.08
C GLN A 34 15.35 9.79 -9.03
N PRO A 35 15.57 10.42 -7.86
CA PRO A 35 14.55 10.51 -6.82
C PRO A 35 13.45 11.49 -7.24
N MET A 36 12.21 11.00 -7.20
CA MET A 36 11.00 11.72 -7.61
C MET A 36 9.92 11.54 -6.55
N ARG A 37 9.02 12.52 -6.41
CA ARG A 37 7.89 12.41 -5.47
C ARG A 37 6.56 12.41 -6.20
N VAL A 38 5.64 11.57 -5.74
CA VAL A 38 4.24 11.56 -6.22
C VAL A 38 3.53 12.84 -5.77
N VAL A 39 3.00 13.61 -6.72
CA VAL A 39 2.27 14.87 -6.48
C VAL A 39 0.77 14.77 -6.76
N THR A 40 0.30 13.66 -7.32
CA THR A 40 -1.13 13.36 -7.42
C THR A 40 -1.62 12.64 -6.16
N PRO A 41 -2.94 12.63 -5.87
CA PRO A 41 -3.46 11.98 -4.68
C PRO A 41 -3.11 10.48 -4.56
N ALA A 42 -3.16 9.80 -5.70
CA ALA A 42 -2.63 8.47 -5.92
C ALA A 42 -2.22 8.34 -7.39
N ALA A 43 -1.36 7.36 -7.70
CA ALA A 43 -0.96 7.01 -9.05
C ALA A 43 -0.92 5.50 -9.22
N ALA A 44 -1.53 5.01 -10.30
CA ALA A 44 -1.49 3.59 -10.65
C ALA A 44 -0.05 3.19 -11.04
N LEU A 45 0.48 2.16 -10.38
CA LEU A 45 1.71 1.50 -10.76
C LEU A 45 1.36 0.19 -11.48
N ARG A 46 1.75 0.11 -12.76
CA ARG A 46 1.34 -0.96 -13.68
C ARG A 46 2.51 -1.82 -14.11
N ARG A 47 2.18 -3.02 -14.59
CA ARG A 47 3.15 -3.98 -15.15
C ARG A 47 3.78 -3.51 -16.46
N GLU A 48 3.02 -2.79 -17.27
CA GLU A 48 3.41 -2.30 -18.60
C GLU A 48 3.09 -0.80 -18.72
N PRO A 49 3.82 -0.04 -19.56
CA PRO A 49 3.60 1.39 -19.79
C PRO A 49 2.39 1.63 -20.72
N ARG A 50 1.21 1.13 -20.33
CA ARG A 50 -0.05 1.34 -21.06
C ARG A 50 -1.21 1.58 -20.10
N PRO A 51 -2.18 2.46 -20.41
CA PRO A 51 -3.26 2.80 -19.49
C PRO A 51 -4.19 1.63 -19.15
N ASP A 52 -4.31 0.65 -20.05
CA ASP A 52 -5.13 -0.55 -19.94
C ASP A 52 -4.40 -1.75 -19.31
N ALA A 53 -3.10 -1.63 -19.03
CA ALA A 53 -2.33 -2.70 -18.40
C ALA A 53 -2.80 -2.99 -16.97
N ALA A 54 -2.59 -4.21 -16.48
CA ALA A 54 -2.97 -4.60 -15.13
C ALA A 54 -2.37 -3.65 -14.08
N LEU A 55 -3.20 -3.27 -13.10
CA LEU A 55 -2.77 -2.56 -11.90
C LEU A 55 -2.08 -3.55 -10.98
N ASP A 56 -0.83 -3.26 -10.60
CA ASP A 56 -0.11 -4.07 -9.62
C ASP A 56 -0.19 -3.45 -8.22
N THR A 57 -0.03 -2.12 -8.12
CA THR A 57 -0.21 -1.37 -6.87
C THR A 57 -0.54 0.11 -7.16
N GLU A 58 -0.76 0.91 -6.12
CA GLU A 58 -0.84 2.37 -6.23
C GLU A 58 0.28 3.03 -5.42
N ALA A 59 0.78 4.15 -5.91
CA ALA A 59 1.66 5.06 -5.18
C ALA A 59 0.82 6.21 -4.60
N LEU A 60 1.00 6.53 -3.33
CA LEU A 60 0.26 7.60 -2.65
C LEU A 60 1.00 8.94 -2.76
N ALA A 61 0.26 10.05 -2.70
CA ALA A 61 0.86 11.39 -2.62
C ALA A 61 1.98 11.44 -1.57
N GLY A 62 3.09 12.08 -1.92
CA GLY A 62 4.25 12.22 -1.04
C GLY A 62 5.22 11.04 -1.03
N GLU A 63 4.84 9.85 -1.54
CA GLU A 63 5.75 8.71 -1.64
C GLU A 63 6.92 9.02 -2.58
N LEU A 64 8.11 8.52 -2.21
CA LEU A 64 9.33 8.65 -2.99
C LEU A 64 9.42 7.49 -4.00
N VAL A 65 9.75 7.82 -5.25
CA VAL A 65 9.97 6.89 -6.34
C VAL A 65 11.38 7.09 -6.89
N GLN A 66 12.13 6.00 -6.99
CA GLN A 66 13.41 5.98 -7.69
C GLN A 66 13.15 5.66 -9.16
N VAL A 67 13.23 6.67 -10.03
CA VAL A 67 12.97 6.52 -11.48
C VAL A 67 14.26 6.17 -12.21
N TYR A 68 14.21 5.14 -13.07
CA TYR A 68 15.35 4.66 -13.85
C TYR A 68 15.23 5.01 -15.33
N GLU A 69 14.01 5.16 -15.84
CA GLU A 69 13.74 5.47 -17.24
C GLU A 69 12.46 6.28 -17.36
N ARG A 70 12.42 7.17 -18.35
CA ARG A 70 11.21 7.83 -18.82
C ARG A 70 11.06 7.65 -20.31
N PHE A 71 9.86 7.29 -20.75
CA PHE A 71 9.55 7.08 -22.15
C PHE A 71 8.06 7.31 -22.41
N GLU A 72 7.73 8.14 -23.39
CA GLU A 72 6.35 8.40 -23.86
C GLU A 72 5.31 8.65 -22.75
N GLY A 73 5.66 9.49 -21.77
CA GLY A 73 4.76 9.84 -20.67
C GLY A 73 4.67 8.81 -19.55
N TRP A 74 5.54 7.80 -19.55
CA TRP A 74 5.69 6.82 -18.48
C TRP A 74 7.05 6.96 -17.79
N ALA A 75 7.05 6.70 -16.50
CA ALA A 75 8.25 6.53 -15.69
C ALA A 75 8.33 5.07 -15.21
N TRP A 76 9.42 4.37 -15.54
CA TRP A 76 9.72 3.08 -14.93
C TRP A 76 10.57 3.32 -13.68
N GLY A 77 10.06 2.87 -12.54
CA GLY A 77 10.67 3.18 -11.25
C GLY A 77 10.30 2.21 -10.14
N GLN A 78 10.89 2.47 -8.97
CA GLN A 78 10.75 1.67 -7.76
C GLN A 78 10.23 2.55 -6.61
N LEU A 79 9.16 2.12 -5.95
CA LEU A 79 8.66 2.75 -4.72
C LEU A 79 9.66 2.54 -3.59
N ALA A 80 10.04 3.62 -2.91
CA ALA A 80 11.00 3.53 -1.81
C ALA A 80 10.43 2.87 -0.55
N GLY A 81 9.09 2.85 -0.39
CA GLY A 81 8.42 2.37 0.83
C GLY A 81 8.37 0.84 0.94
N ASP A 82 8.01 0.15 -0.13
CA ASP A 82 7.87 -1.32 -0.18
C ASP A 82 8.77 -1.98 -1.22
N GLY A 83 9.54 -1.18 -1.97
CA GLY A 83 10.45 -1.67 -3.01
C GLY A 83 9.75 -2.04 -4.31
N TYR A 84 8.44 -1.82 -4.46
CA TYR A 84 7.70 -2.31 -5.63
C TYR A 84 8.12 -1.60 -6.92
N VAL A 85 8.30 -2.35 -8.00
CA VAL A 85 8.81 -1.90 -9.29
C VAL A 85 7.72 -1.94 -10.35
N GLY A 86 7.59 -0.88 -11.15
CA GLY A 86 6.73 -0.87 -12.32
C GLY A 86 6.65 0.49 -12.99
N TYR A 87 5.57 0.72 -13.74
CA TYR A 87 5.37 1.92 -14.56
C TYR A 87 4.31 2.83 -13.96
N LEU A 88 4.65 4.11 -13.83
CA LEU A 88 3.76 5.19 -13.39
C LEU A 88 3.57 6.20 -14.53
N PRO A 89 2.44 6.92 -14.60
CA PRO A 89 2.33 8.13 -15.41
C PRO A 89 3.41 9.14 -14.99
N ASP A 90 4.20 9.66 -15.93
CA ASP A 90 5.31 10.58 -15.64
C ASP A 90 4.81 11.92 -15.06
N ASP A 91 3.60 12.33 -15.45
CA ASP A 91 2.97 13.58 -15.00
C ASP A 91 2.60 13.58 -13.51
N CYS A 92 2.57 12.41 -12.85
CA CYS A 92 2.31 12.28 -11.43
C CYS A 92 3.56 12.54 -10.56
N LEU A 93 4.74 12.70 -11.17
CA LEU A 93 6.02 12.80 -10.49
C LEU A 93 6.65 14.19 -10.63
N ARG A 94 7.20 14.73 -9.54
CA ARG A 94 8.02 15.96 -9.58
C ARG A 94 9.34 15.79 -8.81
N PRO A 95 10.45 16.34 -9.31
CA PRO A 95 11.70 16.40 -8.55
C PRO A 95 11.59 17.50 -7.50
N ASP A 96 12.57 17.54 -6.58
CA ASP A 96 12.79 18.64 -5.63
C ASP A 96 11.58 19.01 -4.77
N GLN A 97 10.64 18.07 -4.60
CA GLN A 97 9.49 18.26 -3.72
C GLN A 97 9.91 18.11 -2.26
N PRO A 98 9.44 19.00 -1.35
CA PRO A 98 9.77 18.91 0.06
C PRO A 98 9.40 17.53 0.62
N ALA A 99 10.23 17.02 1.53
CA ALA A 99 9.92 15.78 2.23
C ALA A 99 8.62 15.95 3.04
N PRO A 100 7.75 14.92 3.09
CA PRO A 100 6.57 14.93 3.93
C PRO A 100 6.93 15.19 5.39
N THR A 101 6.41 16.29 5.93
CA THR A 101 6.49 16.63 7.36
C THR A 101 5.38 15.96 8.17
N HIS A 102 4.35 15.46 7.49
CA HIS A 102 3.16 14.86 8.08
C HIS A 102 2.64 13.75 7.17
N ARG A 103 1.83 12.86 7.73
CA ARG A 103 1.03 11.89 6.98
C ARG A 103 -0.44 12.03 7.31
N VAL A 104 -1.31 11.68 6.38
CA VAL A 104 -2.75 11.58 6.60
C VAL A 104 -3.01 10.42 7.57
N SER A 105 -3.62 10.72 8.72
CA SER A 105 -4.00 9.76 9.77
C SER A 105 -5.49 9.41 9.75
N ALA A 106 -6.33 10.27 9.16
CA ALA A 106 -7.71 9.92 8.86
C ALA A 106 -7.78 8.89 7.72
N LEU A 107 -8.87 8.14 7.62
CA LEU A 107 -9.10 7.21 6.50
C LEU A 107 -8.99 7.93 5.13
N ARG A 108 -9.57 9.14 5.07
CA ARG A 108 -9.51 10.05 3.93
C ARG A 108 -9.62 11.49 4.42
N THR A 109 -8.93 12.40 3.74
CA THR A 109 -9.07 13.84 3.93
C THR A 109 -9.19 14.56 2.59
N PHE A 110 -9.54 15.83 2.63
CA PHE A 110 -9.74 16.68 1.45
C PHE A 110 -8.75 17.84 1.48
N VAL A 111 -8.23 18.19 0.30
CA VAL A 111 -7.38 19.36 0.09
C VAL A 111 -8.27 20.49 -0.42
N TYR A 112 -8.26 21.62 0.25
CA TYR A 112 -9.03 22.81 -0.11
C TYR A 112 -8.11 23.90 -0.69
N PRO A 113 -8.62 24.79 -1.56
CA PRO A 113 -7.85 25.93 -2.05
C PRO A 113 -7.68 27.06 -1.02
N GLY A 114 -8.25 26.90 0.17
CA GLY A 114 -8.16 27.85 1.27
C GLY A 114 -8.72 27.25 2.57
N PRO A 115 -8.62 27.93 3.72
CA PRO A 115 -9.02 27.42 5.03
C PRO A 115 -10.54 27.51 5.23
N SER A 116 -11.33 26.86 4.36
CA SER A 116 -12.78 26.87 4.43
C SER A 116 -13.40 25.60 3.85
N ILE A 117 -14.27 24.96 4.63
CA ILE A 117 -15.03 23.77 4.22
C ILE A 117 -16.04 24.02 3.10
N LYS A 118 -16.37 25.29 2.83
CA LYS A 118 -17.34 25.67 1.81
C LYS A 118 -16.71 25.79 0.43
N LEU A 119 -15.37 25.74 0.34
CA LEU A 119 -14.66 25.76 -0.93
C LEU A 119 -14.68 24.37 -1.57
N PRO A 120 -14.75 24.28 -2.91
CA PRO A 120 -14.70 23.00 -3.60
C PRO A 120 -13.32 22.35 -3.37
N PRO A 121 -13.25 21.10 -2.88
CA PRO A 121 -12.00 20.40 -2.72
C PRO A 121 -11.24 20.26 -4.05
N LEU A 122 -9.92 20.45 -3.99
CA LEU A 122 -8.99 20.22 -5.10
C LEU A 122 -8.69 18.73 -5.29
N ALA A 123 -8.65 17.98 -4.19
CA ALA A 123 -8.26 16.58 -4.16
C ALA A 123 -8.74 15.88 -2.89
N ALA A 124 -8.69 14.54 -2.90
CA ALA A 124 -8.89 13.71 -1.72
C ALA A 124 -7.67 12.81 -1.49
N LEU A 125 -7.05 12.90 -0.32
CA LEU A 125 -5.88 12.11 0.07
C LEU A 125 -6.31 10.96 0.98
N SER A 126 -5.75 9.77 0.75
CA SER A 126 -6.03 8.59 1.57
C SER A 126 -5.09 8.50 2.77
N LEU A 127 -5.47 7.69 3.77
CA LEU A 127 -4.59 7.25 4.85
C LEU A 127 -3.17 6.96 4.37
N ASN A 128 -2.17 7.37 5.15
CA ASN A 128 -0.73 7.24 4.89
C ASN A 128 -0.16 8.12 3.77
N ALA A 129 -0.97 8.87 3.01
CA ALA A 129 -0.44 9.88 2.08
C ALA A 129 0.42 10.91 2.83
N GLY A 130 1.59 11.24 2.27
CA GLY A 130 2.54 12.20 2.83
C GLY A 130 2.29 13.61 2.33
N VAL A 131 2.34 14.58 3.24
CA VAL A 131 2.20 16.02 2.92
C VAL A 131 3.28 16.85 3.61
N ALA A 132 3.74 17.90 2.93
CA ALA A 132 4.64 18.90 3.49
C ALA A 132 3.82 20.09 3.98
N VAL A 133 3.78 20.30 5.30
CA VAL A 133 3.08 21.39 5.98
C VAL A 133 4.09 22.51 6.22
N VAL A 134 3.74 23.73 5.82
CA VAL A 134 4.61 24.92 5.95
C VAL A 134 4.10 25.91 6.98
N GLU A 135 2.80 25.88 7.28
CA GLU A 135 2.15 26.78 8.24
C GLU A 135 0.89 26.10 8.81
N HIS A 136 0.49 26.50 10.02
CA HIS A 136 -0.83 26.20 10.56
C HIS A 136 -1.67 27.48 10.61
N LYS A 137 -2.91 27.40 10.13
CA LYS A 137 -3.86 28.51 10.14
C LYS A 137 -5.22 28.01 10.62
N ASP A 138 -5.64 28.49 11.78
CA ASP A 138 -6.85 28.02 12.46
C ASP A 138 -6.83 26.48 12.61
N ASP A 139 -7.86 25.79 12.11
CA ASP A 139 -7.98 24.32 12.12
C ASP A 139 -7.27 23.63 10.93
N PHE A 140 -6.61 24.39 10.06
CA PHE A 140 -5.99 23.89 8.83
C PHE A 140 -4.46 23.89 8.91
N ALA A 141 -3.86 22.86 8.35
CA ALA A 141 -2.49 22.84 7.88
C ALA A 141 -2.44 23.41 6.46
N VAL A 142 -1.54 24.37 6.23
CA VAL A 142 -1.19 24.89 4.92
C VAL A 142 -0.05 24.05 4.35
N LEU A 143 -0.28 23.48 3.17
CA LEU A 143 0.66 22.64 2.47
C LEU A 143 1.62 23.47 1.62
N ALA A 144 2.80 22.92 1.32
CA ALA A 144 3.83 23.58 0.51
C ALA A 144 3.36 23.92 -0.92
N ASP A 145 2.35 23.22 -1.44
CA ASP A 145 1.72 23.47 -2.74
C ASP A 145 0.57 24.49 -2.67
N GLY A 146 0.31 25.09 -1.50
CA GLY A 146 -0.78 26.03 -1.25
C GLY A 146 -2.11 25.37 -0.88
N GLY A 147 -2.19 24.02 -0.88
CA GLY A 147 -3.35 23.28 -0.43
C GLY A 147 -3.61 23.44 1.08
N HIS A 148 -4.85 23.24 1.50
CA HIS A 148 -5.23 23.29 2.91
C HIS A 148 -5.89 21.98 3.34
N VAL A 149 -5.43 21.39 4.44
CA VAL A 149 -5.98 20.14 4.99
C VAL A 149 -6.30 20.35 6.46
N PHE A 150 -7.35 19.73 6.99
CA PHE A 150 -7.62 19.79 8.43
C PHE A 150 -6.48 19.19 9.25
N LEU A 151 -5.97 19.96 10.21
CA LEU A 151 -4.83 19.56 11.05
C LEU A 151 -5.10 18.25 11.80
N ARG A 152 -6.34 18.07 12.29
CA ARG A 152 -6.78 16.84 12.99
C ARG A 152 -6.79 15.57 12.12
N HIS A 153 -6.67 15.69 10.80
CA HIS A 153 -6.58 14.55 9.88
C HIS A 153 -5.12 14.17 9.56
N LEU A 154 -4.15 14.88 10.16
CA LEU A 154 -2.73 14.66 9.97
C LEU A 154 -2.09 14.15 11.26
N ALA A 155 -0.96 13.47 11.11
CA ALA A 155 -0.05 13.12 12.19
C ALA A 155 1.40 13.36 11.75
N PRO A 156 2.32 13.68 12.67
CA PRO A 156 3.75 13.64 12.39
C PRO A 156 4.17 12.25 11.87
N PRO A 157 5.21 12.13 11.03
CA PRO A 157 5.55 10.89 10.34
C PRO A 157 5.92 9.75 11.29
N ASP A 158 6.46 10.08 12.45
CA ASP A 158 6.92 9.19 13.52
C ASP A 158 5.83 8.82 14.55
N ARG A 159 4.66 9.46 14.51
CA ARG A 159 3.57 9.15 15.45
C ARG A 159 2.72 8.00 14.94
N PHE A 160 2.97 6.75 15.31
CA PHE A 160 2.23 5.59 14.80
C PHE A 160 0.90 5.30 15.51
N GLU A 161 -0.01 4.61 14.83
CA GLU A 161 -1.22 4.05 15.42
C GLU A 161 -0.85 2.84 16.30
N PRO A 162 -1.43 2.70 17.51
CA PRO A 162 -1.03 1.65 18.45
C PRO A 162 -1.57 0.26 18.09
N ASP A 163 -2.60 0.18 17.24
CA ASP A 163 -3.24 -1.07 16.83
C ASP A 163 -3.52 -1.03 15.32
N SER A 164 -2.78 -1.83 14.54
CA SER A 164 -2.98 -1.96 13.10
C SER A 164 -4.34 -2.58 12.76
N VAL A 165 -4.88 -3.46 13.61
CA VAL A 165 -6.19 -4.07 13.39
C VAL A 165 -7.29 -3.01 13.50
N ALA A 166 -7.19 -2.11 14.48
CA ALA A 166 -8.10 -0.97 14.61
C ALA A 166 -8.04 -0.03 13.40
N VAL A 167 -6.87 0.08 12.74
CA VAL A 167 -6.75 0.83 11.48
C VAL A 167 -7.43 0.07 10.34
N ALA A 168 -7.22 -1.24 10.22
CA ALA A 168 -7.85 -2.06 9.19
C ALA A 168 -9.40 -2.02 9.29
N GLU A 169 -9.94 -2.06 10.52
CA GLU A 169 -11.38 -1.97 10.79
C GLU A 169 -12.01 -0.68 10.25
N ARG A 170 -11.26 0.42 10.12
CA ARG A 170 -11.74 1.69 9.53
C ARG A 170 -12.14 1.53 8.06
N PHE A 171 -11.63 0.51 7.36
CA PHE A 171 -11.93 0.25 5.96
C PHE A 171 -13.17 -0.62 5.75
N LEU A 172 -13.88 -1.06 6.80
CA LEU A 172 -15.07 -1.90 6.66
C LEU A 172 -16.07 -1.30 5.65
N GLY A 173 -16.45 -2.08 4.65
CA GLY A 173 -17.35 -1.68 3.56
C GLY A 173 -16.68 -0.98 2.36
N VAL A 174 -15.38 -0.66 2.42
CA VAL A 174 -14.65 -0.11 1.25
C VAL A 174 -14.65 -1.13 0.11
N PRO A 175 -14.94 -0.74 -1.15
CA PRO A 175 -14.95 -1.67 -2.27
C PRO A 175 -13.62 -2.38 -2.50
N TYR A 176 -13.71 -3.63 -2.95
CA TYR A 176 -12.54 -4.37 -3.41
C TYR A 176 -12.06 -3.82 -4.76
N LEU A 177 -10.77 -3.50 -4.84
CA LEU A 177 -10.10 -3.11 -6.09
C LEU A 177 -8.78 -3.88 -6.19
N TRP A 178 -8.63 -4.72 -7.21
CA TRP A 178 -7.37 -5.40 -7.49
C TRP A 178 -6.23 -4.39 -7.69
N GLY A 179 -5.13 -4.55 -6.96
CA GLY A 179 -4.00 -3.62 -6.97
C GLY A 179 -4.24 -2.34 -6.15
N GLY A 180 -5.44 -2.13 -5.61
CA GLY A 180 -5.79 -0.91 -4.87
C GLY A 180 -5.09 -0.79 -3.51
N LYS A 181 -4.72 0.44 -3.16
CA LYS A 181 -4.06 0.85 -1.92
C LYS A 181 -4.62 2.20 -1.43
N THR A 182 -5.91 2.45 -1.64
CA THR A 182 -6.55 3.71 -1.24
C THR A 182 -7.85 3.51 -0.47
N SER A 183 -8.35 4.59 0.13
CA SER A 183 -9.66 4.61 0.79
C SER A 183 -10.85 4.50 -0.16
N LEU A 184 -10.63 4.58 -1.48
CA LEU A 184 -11.66 4.42 -2.51
C LEU A 184 -11.82 2.96 -2.96
N GLY A 185 -10.74 2.19 -2.86
CA GLY A 185 -10.74 0.78 -3.18
C GLY A 185 -9.39 0.16 -2.86
N LEU A 186 -9.40 -1.07 -2.37
CA LEU A 186 -8.19 -1.79 -2.02
C LEU A 186 -8.35 -3.30 -2.17
N ASP A 187 -7.24 -4.02 -2.28
CA ASP A 187 -7.22 -5.48 -2.28
C ASP A 187 -6.82 -6.05 -0.91
N CYS A 188 -6.74 -7.38 -0.83
CA CYS A 188 -6.50 -8.09 0.42
C CYS A 188 -5.17 -7.69 1.07
N SER A 189 -4.09 -7.63 0.31
CA SER A 189 -2.78 -7.27 0.83
C SER A 189 -2.60 -5.76 0.98
N GLY A 190 -3.31 -4.94 0.19
CA GLY A 190 -3.40 -3.49 0.36
C GLY A 190 -4.03 -3.09 1.69
N LEU A 191 -5.10 -3.79 2.12
CA LEU A 191 -5.68 -3.61 3.47
C LEU A 191 -4.63 -3.82 4.56
N THR A 192 -3.97 -4.97 4.51
CA THR A 192 -2.94 -5.35 5.49
C THR A 192 -1.77 -4.37 5.46
N GLN A 193 -1.25 -4.04 4.28
CA GLN A 193 -0.12 -3.13 4.12
C GLN A 193 -0.43 -1.72 4.67
N LEU A 194 -1.60 -1.16 4.35
CA LEU A 194 -2.00 0.17 4.84
C LEU A 194 -2.14 0.20 6.37
N ALA A 195 -2.75 -0.84 6.94
CA ALA A 195 -2.94 -0.99 8.38
C ALA A 195 -1.61 -1.11 9.12
N LEU A 196 -0.69 -1.92 8.61
CA LEU A 196 0.65 -2.10 9.18
C LEU A 196 1.50 -0.83 9.06
N ALA A 197 1.48 -0.18 7.90
CA ALA A 197 2.22 1.07 7.69
C ALA A 197 1.74 2.19 8.63
N ALA A 198 0.43 2.29 8.89
CA ALA A 198 -0.11 3.27 9.84
C ALA A 198 0.37 3.02 11.28
N ALA A 199 0.66 1.77 11.63
CA ALA A 199 1.23 1.32 12.90
C ALA A 199 2.77 1.25 12.89
N GLY A 200 3.43 1.74 11.84
CA GLY A 200 4.89 1.81 11.76
C GLY A 200 5.58 0.49 11.42
N ILE A 201 4.83 -0.51 10.97
CA ILE A 201 5.34 -1.81 10.56
C ILE A 201 5.49 -1.81 9.04
N ALA A 202 6.73 -1.86 8.56
CA ALA A 202 7.03 -1.99 7.14
C ALA A 202 6.64 -3.38 6.63
N SER A 203 6.03 -3.43 5.44
CA SER A 203 5.58 -4.70 4.85
C SER A 203 5.61 -4.65 3.32
N PRO A 204 5.94 -5.77 2.65
CA PRO A 204 5.84 -5.86 1.20
C PRO A 204 4.39 -5.76 0.71
N ARG A 205 4.20 -5.65 -0.61
CA ARG A 205 2.89 -5.36 -1.21
C ARG A 205 1.98 -6.58 -1.38
N ASP A 206 2.54 -7.72 -1.79
CA ASP A 206 1.76 -8.87 -2.22
C ASP A 206 1.58 -9.90 -1.11
N SER A 207 0.47 -10.63 -1.13
CA SER A 207 0.12 -11.60 -0.07
C SER A 207 1.16 -12.70 0.12
N ASP A 208 1.79 -13.17 -0.96
CA ASP A 208 2.85 -14.18 -0.90
C ASP A 208 4.13 -13.62 -0.27
N MET A 209 4.46 -12.36 -0.57
CA MET A 209 5.59 -11.66 0.04
C MET A 209 5.34 -11.39 1.52
N LEU A 210 4.11 -10.99 1.88
CA LEU A 210 3.68 -10.83 3.27
C LEU A 210 3.84 -12.16 4.03
N GLU A 211 3.33 -13.26 3.47
CA GLU A 211 3.42 -14.60 4.05
C GLU A 211 4.87 -15.05 4.26
N ALA A 212 5.75 -14.74 3.31
CA ALA A 212 7.16 -15.11 3.35
C ALA A 212 7.98 -14.32 4.38
N THR A 213 7.60 -13.07 4.67
CA THR A 213 8.47 -12.13 5.41
C THR A 213 7.92 -11.69 6.76
N LEU A 214 6.61 -11.73 6.99
CA LEU A 214 6.02 -11.20 8.21
C LEU A 214 5.78 -12.25 9.29
N GLY A 215 6.06 -11.84 10.52
CA GLY A 215 5.67 -12.53 11.75
C GLY A 215 6.27 -13.93 11.91
N THR A 216 5.79 -14.63 12.93
CA THR A 216 6.13 -16.02 13.22
C THR A 216 4.95 -16.92 12.92
N ALA A 217 5.21 -18.13 12.42
CA ALA A 217 4.16 -19.11 12.18
C ALA A 217 3.42 -19.48 13.47
N VAL A 218 2.09 -19.44 13.43
CA VAL A 218 1.20 -19.93 14.48
C VAL A 218 0.73 -21.33 14.08
N PRO A 219 1.00 -22.37 14.89
CA PRO A 219 0.43 -23.69 14.65
C PRO A 219 -1.10 -23.62 14.69
N PHE A 220 -1.75 -24.29 13.74
CA PHE A 220 -3.20 -24.38 13.69
C PHE A 220 -3.63 -25.76 13.19
N ASP A 221 -4.85 -26.15 13.52
CA ASP A 221 -5.52 -27.37 13.09
C ASP A 221 -6.96 -27.07 12.66
N ASP A 222 -7.76 -28.11 12.42
CA ASP A 222 -9.17 -27.96 12.03
C ASP A 222 -10.02 -27.25 13.10
N SER A 223 -9.58 -27.27 14.36
CA SER A 223 -10.24 -26.57 15.45
C SER A 223 -10.03 -25.06 15.38
N LEU A 224 -9.01 -24.55 14.67
CA LEU A 224 -8.66 -23.13 14.62
C LEU A 224 -8.56 -22.47 16.02
N SER A 225 -8.13 -23.23 17.02
CA SER A 225 -7.95 -22.72 18.38
C SER A 225 -6.58 -22.07 18.58
N GLY A 226 -6.44 -21.23 19.61
CA GLY A 226 -5.16 -20.56 19.94
C GLY A 226 -4.82 -19.32 19.10
N LEU A 227 -5.73 -18.94 18.20
CA LEU A 227 -5.64 -17.73 17.39
C LEU A 227 -5.99 -16.47 18.20
N ARG A 228 -5.50 -15.32 17.76
CA ARG A 228 -5.66 -14.03 18.46
C ARG A 228 -5.88 -12.89 17.48
N ARG A 229 -6.43 -11.78 17.97
CA ARG A 229 -6.46 -10.50 17.26
C ARG A 229 -5.05 -10.16 16.74
N GLY A 230 -4.97 -9.75 15.48
CA GLY A 230 -3.74 -9.40 14.80
C GLY A 230 -3.05 -10.56 14.08
N ASP A 231 -3.49 -11.80 14.27
CA ASP A 231 -3.00 -12.90 13.45
C ASP A 231 -3.42 -12.69 11.98
N LEU A 232 -2.48 -12.86 11.08
CA LEU A 232 -2.68 -12.81 9.63
C LEU A 232 -2.96 -14.23 9.13
N VAL A 233 -4.07 -14.43 8.42
CA VAL A 233 -4.46 -15.72 7.85
C VAL A 233 -4.23 -15.67 6.35
N PHE A 234 -3.40 -16.60 5.84
CA PHE A 234 -3.01 -16.65 4.44
C PHE A 234 -3.65 -17.83 3.71
N TRP A 235 -3.98 -17.58 2.45
CA TRP A 235 -4.25 -18.59 1.43
C TRP A 235 -3.39 -18.27 0.22
N LYS A 236 -3.34 -19.19 -0.74
CA LYS A 236 -2.66 -18.93 -2.01
C LYS A 236 -3.28 -17.71 -2.73
N GLY A 237 -2.58 -16.57 -2.70
CA GLY A 237 -3.02 -15.33 -3.32
C GLY A 237 -4.05 -14.52 -2.52
N HIS A 238 -4.22 -14.78 -1.23
CA HIS A 238 -5.17 -14.02 -0.38
C HIS A 238 -4.67 -13.91 1.06
N VAL A 239 -5.00 -12.81 1.72
CA VAL A 239 -4.70 -12.58 3.14
C VAL A 239 -5.90 -11.93 3.85
N GLY A 240 -6.07 -12.23 5.13
CA GLY A 240 -6.97 -11.49 6.02
C GLY A 240 -6.37 -11.33 7.41
N ILE A 241 -7.01 -10.49 8.22
CA ILE A 241 -6.56 -10.09 9.55
C ILE A 241 -7.61 -10.55 10.57
N LEU A 242 -7.20 -11.23 11.63
CA LEU A 242 -8.10 -11.55 12.72
C LEU A 242 -8.37 -10.33 13.61
N THR A 243 -9.65 -10.02 13.81
CA THR A 243 -10.11 -8.93 14.69
C THR A 243 -10.33 -9.41 16.12
N ASP A 244 -10.57 -10.70 16.27
CA ASP A 244 -10.61 -11.49 17.49
C ASP A 244 -10.27 -12.96 17.12
N PRO A 245 -10.23 -13.93 18.05
CA PRO A 245 -9.86 -15.32 17.74
C PRO A 245 -10.68 -16.01 16.64
N ASP A 246 -11.91 -15.57 16.38
CA ASP A 246 -12.86 -16.25 15.49
C ASP A 246 -13.33 -15.39 14.31
N THR A 247 -13.01 -14.09 14.28
CA THR A 247 -13.52 -13.15 13.26
C THR A 247 -12.43 -12.67 12.30
N LEU A 248 -12.62 -12.94 11.01
CA LEU A 248 -11.75 -12.53 9.92
C LEU A 248 -12.23 -11.21 9.29
N LEU A 249 -11.33 -10.24 9.18
CA LEU A 249 -11.50 -9.04 8.37
C LEU A 249 -10.65 -9.14 7.10
N HIS A 250 -11.25 -8.96 5.93
CA HIS A 250 -10.51 -9.00 4.67
C HIS A 250 -11.19 -8.22 3.53
N ALA A 251 -10.41 -7.67 2.60
CA ALA A 251 -10.93 -7.21 1.32
C ALA A 251 -11.04 -8.41 0.38
N ASN A 252 -12.23 -8.74 -0.12
CA ASN A 252 -12.45 -10.01 -0.79
C ASN A 252 -13.35 -9.90 -2.04
N GLY A 253 -13.12 -10.80 -3.00
CA GLY A 253 -13.93 -10.89 -4.22
C GLY A 253 -15.29 -11.58 -4.05
N TYR A 254 -15.66 -12.01 -2.83
CA TYR A 254 -16.96 -12.64 -2.58
C TYR A 254 -18.06 -11.58 -2.34
N THR A 255 -17.78 -10.62 -1.46
CA THR A 255 -18.64 -9.48 -1.16
C THR A 255 -18.27 -8.23 -1.96
N MET A 256 -17.13 -8.26 -2.68
CA MET A 256 -16.55 -7.12 -3.40
C MET A 256 -16.32 -5.90 -2.50
N THR A 257 -16.07 -6.12 -1.21
CA THR A 257 -15.80 -5.10 -0.18
C THR A 257 -14.82 -5.62 0.86
N VAL A 258 -14.34 -4.74 1.74
CA VAL A 258 -13.79 -5.11 3.04
C VAL A 258 -14.92 -5.60 3.92
N PHE A 259 -14.85 -6.86 4.34
CA PHE A 259 -15.92 -7.54 5.07
C PHE A 259 -15.36 -8.25 6.30
N SER A 260 -16.20 -8.31 7.34
CA SER A 260 -15.92 -9.01 8.59
C SER A 260 -16.87 -10.21 8.70
N GLU A 261 -16.31 -11.41 8.83
CA GLU A 261 -17.08 -12.66 8.91
C GLU A 261 -16.41 -13.71 9.81
N PRO A 262 -17.14 -14.73 10.28
CA PRO A 262 -16.55 -15.83 11.04
C PRO A 262 -15.47 -16.56 10.22
N LEU A 263 -14.28 -16.73 10.79
CA LEU A 263 -13.14 -17.40 10.15
C LEU A 263 -13.48 -18.80 9.66
N ARG A 264 -14.28 -19.56 10.42
CA ARG A 264 -14.71 -20.91 10.02
C ARG A 264 -15.53 -20.89 8.73
N ALA A 265 -16.49 -19.96 8.64
CA ALA A 265 -17.33 -19.81 7.46
C ALA A 265 -16.49 -19.36 6.24
N ALA A 266 -15.58 -18.40 6.44
CA ALA A 266 -14.64 -17.97 5.41
C ALA A 266 -13.76 -19.13 4.92
N ARG A 267 -13.16 -19.90 5.85
CA ARG A 267 -12.31 -21.06 5.54
C ARG A 267 -13.07 -22.08 4.68
N GLU A 268 -14.27 -22.49 5.10
CA GLU A 268 -15.08 -23.48 4.38
C GLU A 268 -15.46 -22.99 2.98
N ARG A 269 -15.89 -21.73 2.88
CA ARG A 269 -16.25 -21.10 1.60
C ARG A 269 -15.05 -21.00 0.65
N ILE A 270 -13.91 -20.53 1.14
CA ILE A 270 -12.68 -20.32 0.33
C ILE A 270 -12.10 -21.66 -0.12
N LEU A 271 -12.10 -22.67 0.75
CA LEU A 271 -11.67 -24.03 0.44
C LEU A 271 -12.49 -24.62 -0.71
N ALA A 272 -13.82 -24.46 -0.67
CA ALA A 272 -14.71 -25.04 -1.65
C ALA A 272 -14.74 -24.29 -3.00
N LYS A 273 -14.48 -22.97 -3.02
CA LYS A 273 -14.82 -22.11 -4.17
C LYS A 273 -13.67 -21.29 -4.75
N SER A 274 -12.53 -21.17 -4.09
CA SER A 274 -11.50 -20.20 -4.51
C SER A 274 -10.07 -20.65 -4.19
N PHE A 275 -9.43 -20.07 -3.17
CA PHE A 275 -7.99 -20.14 -2.92
C PHE A 275 -7.52 -21.43 -2.22
N GLY A 276 -8.43 -22.36 -1.92
CA GLY A 276 -8.11 -23.64 -1.29
C GLY A 276 -7.93 -23.53 0.23
N ALA A 277 -7.05 -24.37 0.79
CA ALA A 277 -6.79 -24.41 2.22
C ALA A 277 -5.96 -23.21 2.71
N ILE A 278 -6.07 -22.90 4.00
CA ILE A 278 -5.17 -21.94 4.67
C ILE A 278 -3.73 -22.44 4.50
N THR A 279 -2.85 -21.60 3.99
CA THR A 279 -1.43 -21.93 3.76
C THR A 279 -0.61 -21.71 5.02
N SER A 280 -0.87 -20.61 5.73
CA SER A 280 -0.27 -20.33 7.03
C SER A 280 -1.08 -19.33 7.84
N ILE A 281 -0.81 -19.29 9.14
CA ILE A 281 -1.22 -18.21 10.03
C ILE A 281 0.05 -17.60 10.63
N LYS A 282 0.17 -16.27 10.60
CA LYS A 282 1.34 -15.54 11.09
C LYS A 282 0.95 -14.57 12.19
N ARG A 283 1.74 -14.53 13.26
CA ARG A 283 1.60 -13.55 14.36
C ARG A 283 2.73 -12.55 14.32
N LEU A 284 2.38 -11.27 14.33
CA LEU A 284 3.36 -10.18 14.45
C LEU A 284 3.90 -10.12 15.89
N ALA A 285 5.15 -9.67 16.03
CA ALA A 285 5.85 -9.59 17.31
C ALA A 285 5.41 -8.38 18.14
#